data_AF-A0AAE3VW60-F1
#
_entry.id   AF-A0AAE3VW60-F1
#
_cell.length_a   1.000
_cell.length_b   1.000
_cell.length_c   1.000
_cell.angle_alpha   90.00
_cell.angle_beta   90.00
_cell.angle_gamma   90.00
#
_symmetry.space_group_name_H-M   'P 1'
#
loop_
_entity.id
_entity.type
_entity.pdbx_description
1 polymer ?
#
loop_
_entity_poly.entity_id
_entity_poly.type
_entity_poly.pdbx_seq_one_letter_code
_entity_poly.pdbx_strand_id
1 'polypeptide(L)'
;MSASKVRRRVLGAGVSATVVAALGGGIWVTDVLAADGTAITGLGGRCVDVAGANRADGTAVQLWDCNGTGAQQWRFEGASLRALGKCLDVTSASRADGARVQLHTCNGTGAQTWAVRGSQLVNTGSGKCLDETGMSTASGTRLQIWSCTGNPNQSWRVSTPAPAPSPTGGDSGGDGAKKGVSSWEFAGLAGAVDDAGVSWYYNWGTNNDAMPAGAEFVPMIWDENVVTPANLAKVRAEGDTLLGFNEPDLAEQANMSVEQALGLWPRLEATGMRLGSPAVAWGGDAPGGWLDRFMTGARQRGLRVDFITLHWYGGDFSAAATGQFMGYVRAVHERYGLPIWVTEYGLMNFSAEPRFPSTAQITAFITASTRELEAAPYVERYAWFSLPAVGDSLPYGLYRDATTPTEAGRAYRAAG
;
A
#
# COMPACT_ATOMS: atom_id res chain seq x y z
N MET A 1 -83.01 23.16 -26.01
CA MET A 1 -81.92 22.74 -26.92
C MET A 1 -80.61 22.69 -26.12
N SER A 2 -79.73 21.73 -26.48
CA SER A 2 -78.28 21.57 -26.24
C SER A 2 -77.44 22.69 -25.60
N ALA A 3 -76.25 22.43 -25.01
CA ALA A 3 -75.60 21.21 -24.47
C ALA A 3 -74.27 21.57 -23.75
N SER A 4 -73.88 20.74 -22.77
CA SER A 4 -72.52 20.31 -22.34
C SER A 4 -71.25 21.21 -22.48
N LYS A 5 -70.53 21.39 -21.34
CA LYS A 5 -69.06 21.25 -21.06
C LYS A 5 -68.61 22.27 -19.98
N VAL A 6 -68.06 21.96 -18.78
CA VAL A 6 -67.22 20.86 -18.23
C VAL A 6 -65.79 20.89 -18.80
N ARG A 7 -64.67 21.14 -18.07
CA ARG A 7 -64.29 21.31 -16.63
C ARG A 7 -63.10 22.33 -16.57
N ARG A 8 -62.41 22.73 -15.47
CA ARG A 8 -62.25 22.33 -14.04
C ARG A 8 -61.71 23.54 -13.20
N ARG A 9 -61.71 23.46 -11.87
CA ARG A 9 -60.87 24.22 -10.89
C ARG A 9 -60.49 23.24 -9.76
N VAL A 10 -59.32 23.37 -9.12
CA VAL A 10 -59.01 22.79 -7.80
C VAL A 10 -58.12 23.78 -7.04
N LEU A 11 -58.47 24.08 -5.78
CA LEU A 11 -57.63 24.82 -4.83
C LEU A 11 -56.81 23.82 -3.99
N GLY A 12 -55.61 24.23 -3.57
CA GLY A 12 -54.92 23.63 -2.43
C GLY A 12 -54.78 24.67 -1.32
N ALA A 13 -55.54 24.53 -0.24
CA ALA A 13 -55.38 25.33 0.97
C ALA A 13 -54.28 24.71 1.86
N GLY A 14 -53.65 25.51 2.72
CA GLY A 14 -52.50 25.09 3.51
C GLY A 14 -52.83 24.45 4.87
N VAL A 15 -51.80 24.47 5.73
CA VAL A 15 -51.71 24.06 7.14
C VAL A 15 -51.18 22.64 7.38
N SER A 16 -49.86 22.55 7.60
CA SER A 16 -49.25 22.13 8.87
C SER A 16 -47.72 22.20 8.76
N ALA A 17 -47.08 23.04 9.56
CA ALA A 17 -45.64 22.98 9.73
C ALA A 17 -45.30 21.87 10.74
N THR A 18 -44.63 20.81 10.29
CA THR A 18 -44.00 19.85 11.21
C THR A 18 -42.50 20.12 11.22
N VAL A 19 -41.99 20.46 12.40
CA VAL A 19 -40.55 20.67 12.61
C VAL A 19 -39.82 19.34 12.51
N VAL A 20 -38.85 19.25 11.60
CA VAL A 20 -37.67 18.41 11.80
C VAL A 20 -36.48 19.34 11.91
N ALA A 21 -36.07 19.61 13.15
CA ALA A 21 -34.78 20.22 13.42
C ALA A 21 -33.70 19.15 13.23
N ALA A 22 -33.08 19.12 12.06
CA ALA A 22 -31.76 18.53 11.92
C ALA A 22 -30.74 19.60 12.31
N LEU A 23 -30.09 19.39 13.45
CA LEU A 23 -29.10 20.33 14.02
C LEU A 23 -27.91 20.50 13.07
N GLY A 24 -27.28 21.68 13.11
CA GLY A 24 -26.03 21.91 12.39
C GLY A 24 -24.94 20.97 12.87
N GLY A 25 -24.53 20.04 12.01
CA GLY A 25 -23.32 19.24 12.14
C GLY A 25 -22.27 19.73 11.16
N GLY A 26 -21.59 20.83 11.48
CA GLY A 26 -20.32 21.11 10.82
C GLY A 26 -19.36 19.97 11.17
N ILE A 27 -18.55 19.51 10.20
CA ILE A 27 -17.53 18.48 10.43
C ILE A 27 -16.61 19.01 11.54
N TRP A 28 -16.66 18.39 12.72
CA TRP A 28 -15.80 18.80 13.81
C TRP A 28 -14.39 18.28 13.52
N VAL A 29 -13.36 19.02 13.93
CA VAL A 29 -11.96 18.59 13.75
C VAL A 29 -11.70 17.23 14.43
N THR A 30 -12.50 16.88 15.44
CA THR A 30 -12.53 15.55 16.09
C THR A 30 -12.95 14.41 15.16
N ASP A 31 -13.80 14.65 14.17
CA ASP A 31 -14.32 13.61 13.27
C ASP A 31 -13.29 13.23 12.20
N VAL A 32 -12.39 14.15 11.86
CA VAL A 32 -11.23 13.93 10.97
C VAL A 32 -10.11 13.14 11.69
N LEU A 33 -10.12 13.09 13.02
CA LEU A 33 -9.04 12.55 13.86
C LEU A 33 -9.28 11.10 14.33
N ALA A 34 -10.37 10.48 13.88
CA ALA A 34 -10.73 9.09 14.17
C ALA A 34 -10.27 8.10 13.08
N ALA A 35 -9.57 8.57 12.03
CA ALA A 35 -9.06 7.72 10.95
C ALA A 35 -7.68 7.12 11.28
N ASP A 36 -7.53 5.82 11.06
CA ASP A 36 -6.23 5.14 11.10
C ASP A 36 -5.25 5.72 10.06
N GLY A 37 -3.95 5.68 10.36
CA GLY A 37 -2.90 6.11 9.44
C GLY A 37 -2.59 7.61 9.41
N THR A 38 -3.27 8.44 10.21
CA THR A 38 -3.17 9.90 10.12
C THR A 38 -1.77 10.44 10.49
N ALA A 39 -1.13 11.11 9.54
CA ALA A 39 0.14 11.82 9.76
C ALA A 39 -0.12 13.24 10.30
N ILE A 40 0.74 13.67 11.22
CA ILE A 40 0.75 15.03 11.77
C ILE A 40 2.01 15.71 11.28
N THR A 41 1.87 16.78 10.50
CA THR A 41 2.99 17.52 9.91
C THR A 41 3.12 18.93 10.49
N GLY A 42 4.36 19.34 10.72
CA GLY A 42 4.70 20.64 11.31
C GLY A 42 5.32 21.63 10.32
N LEU A 43 6.08 22.60 10.85
CA LEU A 43 6.78 23.59 10.05
C LEU A 43 7.92 22.92 9.27
N GLY A 44 8.04 23.27 7.98
CA GLY A 44 8.95 22.58 7.07
C GLY A 44 8.46 21.20 6.59
N GLY A 45 7.21 20.81 6.88
CA GLY A 45 6.55 19.66 6.27
C GLY A 45 6.99 18.29 6.79
N ARG A 46 7.69 18.23 7.93
CA ARG A 46 8.11 16.99 8.57
C ARG A 46 7.04 16.41 9.48
N CYS A 47 7.03 15.09 9.61
CA CYS A 47 6.06 14.33 10.37
C CYS A 47 6.47 14.21 11.85
N VAL A 48 5.48 14.24 12.75
CA VAL A 48 5.64 13.82 14.15
C VAL A 48 5.94 12.33 14.17
N ASP A 49 7.10 11.95 14.69
CA ASP A 49 7.72 10.65 14.49
C ASP A 49 8.17 10.03 15.82
N VAL A 50 7.90 8.74 16.03
CA VAL A 50 8.51 7.94 17.10
C VAL A 50 9.89 7.49 16.63
N ALA A 51 10.94 8.02 17.26
CA ALA A 51 12.32 7.84 16.82
C ALA A 51 12.71 6.36 16.65
N GLY A 52 13.08 6.00 15.42
CA GLY A 52 13.50 4.64 15.04
C GLY A 52 12.38 3.60 15.18
N ALA A 53 11.10 4.01 15.19
CA ALA A 53 9.94 3.16 15.45
C ALA A 53 10.02 2.35 16.77
N ASN A 54 10.82 2.82 17.73
CA ASN A 54 11.07 2.10 18.98
C ASN A 54 9.83 2.17 19.89
N ARG A 55 9.36 1.00 20.34
CA ARG A 55 8.16 0.85 21.18
C ARG A 55 8.46 0.92 22.69
N ALA A 56 9.71 1.16 23.09
CA ALA A 56 10.10 1.33 24.50
C ALA A 56 9.48 2.61 25.10
N ASP A 57 9.17 2.57 26.40
CA ASP A 57 8.72 3.76 27.13
C ASP A 57 9.85 4.79 27.27
N GLY A 58 9.52 6.06 27.10
CA GLY A 58 10.50 7.14 27.03
C GLY A 58 11.15 7.31 25.65
N THR A 59 10.74 6.53 24.63
CA THR A 59 11.22 6.73 23.25
C THR A 59 10.93 8.16 22.80
N ALA A 60 11.91 8.77 22.15
CA ALA A 60 11.83 10.12 21.64
C ALA A 60 10.70 10.30 20.62
N VAL A 61 9.87 11.32 20.81
CA VAL A 61 9.04 11.89 19.73
C VAL A 61 9.77 13.10 19.13
N GLN A 62 9.85 13.14 17.80
CA GLN A 62 10.68 14.06 17.03
C GLN A 62 9.96 14.51 15.75
N LEU A 63 10.55 15.46 15.03
CA LEU A 63 10.30 15.61 13.59
C LEU A 63 11.15 14.61 12.82
N TRP A 64 10.59 14.01 11.78
CA TRP A 64 11.32 13.25 10.79
C TRP A 64 10.74 13.47 9.39
N ASP A 65 11.54 13.22 8.36
CA ASP A 65 11.03 13.24 6.98
C ASP A 65 9.87 12.23 6.86
N CYS A 66 8.77 12.65 6.24
CA CYS A 66 7.57 11.82 6.18
C CYS A 66 7.84 10.55 5.36
N ASN A 67 7.69 9.40 6.01
CA ASN A 67 8.01 8.07 5.47
C ASN A 67 6.82 7.10 5.53
N GLY A 68 5.66 7.56 6.00
CA GLY A 68 4.41 6.78 6.04
C GLY A 68 4.38 5.63 7.04
N THR A 69 5.46 5.36 7.78
CA THR A 69 5.53 4.24 8.73
C THR A 69 4.60 4.44 9.93
N GLY A 70 4.23 3.34 10.61
CA GLY A 70 3.42 3.39 11.83
C GLY A 70 4.01 4.21 13.00
N ALA A 71 5.28 4.63 12.90
CA ALA A 71 5.91 5.58 13.83
C ALA A 71 5.45 7.03 13.64
N GLN A 72 4.87 7.33 12.48
CA GLN A 72 4.37 8.65 12.09
C GLN A 72 2.83 8.72 11.98
N GLN A 73 2.18 7.56 12.10
CA GLN A 73 0.73 7.42 12.10
C GLN A 73 0.20 7.58 13.53
N TRP A 74 -0.53 8.67 13.77
CA TRP A 74 -1.12 9.00 15.05
C TRP A 74 -2.64 9.02 14.95
N ARG A 75 -3.34 8.41 15.91
CA ARG A 75 -4.82 8.46 15.99
C ARG A 75 -5.28 8.91 17.38
N PHE A 76 -6.43 9.58 17.46
CA PHE A 76 -7.06 9.82 18.76
C PHE A 76 -7.85 8.60 19.21
N GLU A 77 -7.54 8.09 20.40
CA GLU A 77 -8.39 7.16 21.15
C GLU A 77 -8.87 7.87 22.41
N GLY A 78 -10.12 8.33 22.39
CA GLY A 78 -10.63 9.26 23.40
C GLY A 78 -9.84 10.57 23.38
N ALA A 79 -9.30 10.98 24.54
CA ALA A 79 -8.46 12.17 24.65
C ALA A 79 -6.97 11.91 24.36
N SER A 80 -6.55 10.66 24.09
CA SER A 80 -5.14 10.32 23.93
C SER A 80 -4.76 10.13 22.47
N LEU A 81 -3.71 10.84 22.04
CA LEU A 81 -3.10 10.65 20.74
C LEU A 81 -2.12 9.46 20.80
N ARG A 82 -2.26 8.48 19.89
CA ARG A 82 -1.55 7.19 19.95
C ARG A 82 -0.84 6.83 18.66
N ALA A 83 0.36 6.28 18.79
CA ALA A 83 1.14 5.63 17.72
C ALA A 83 1.76 4.34 18.25
N LEU A 84 1.97 3.34 17.38
CA LEU A 84 2.58 2.05 17.73
C LEU A 84 1.99 1.33 18.98
N GLY A 85 0.71 1.57 19.29
CA GLY A 85 0.02 1.00 20.47
C GLY A 85 0.26 1.74 21.80
N LYS A 86 0.90 2.92 21.77
CA LYS A 86 1.25 3.72 22.95
C LYS A 86 0.86 5.19 22.78
N CYS A 87 0.90 5.95 23.87
CA CYS A 87 0.38 7.32 23.96
C CYS A 87 1.49 8.37 23.80
N LEU A 88 1.13 9.49 23.16
CA LEU A 88 1.92 10.72 23.16
C LEU A 88 1.91 11.34 24.57
N ASP A 89 3.07 11.39 25.22
CA ASP A 89 3.21 11.64 26.65
C ASP A 89 4.15 12.82 26.91
N VAL A 90 3.74 13.76 27.76
CA VAL A 90 4.63 14.81 28.28
C VAL A 90 5.47 14.21 29.41
N THR A 91 6.78 14.12 29.22
CA THR A 91 7.70 13.47 30.17
C THR A 91 7.48 13.96 31.60
N SER A 92 7.25 13.02 32.52
CA SER A 92 7.01 13.26 33.95
C SER A 92 5.81 14.18 34.26
N ALA A 93 4.83 14.29 33.36
CA ALA A 93 3.66 15.18 33.47
C ALA A 93 4.03 16.66 33.71
N SER A 94 5.21 17.08 33.24
CA SER A 94 5.72 18.43 33.48
C SER A 94 4.81 19.52 32.89
N ARG A 95 4.75 20.66 33.58
CA ARG A 95 4.04 21.87 33.14
C ARG A 95 4.99 23.01 32.74
N ALA A 96 6.29 22.74 32.65
CA ALA A 96 7.28 23.73 32.24
C ALA A 96 7.33 23.88 30.71
N ASP A 97 7.70 25.08 30.25
CA ASP A 97 8.08 25.29 28.85
C ASP A 97 9.37 24.52 28.54
N GLY A 98 9.42 23.87 27.37
CA GLY A 98 10.54 23.03 26.96
C GLY A 98 10.51 21.60 27.51
N ALA A 99 9.47 21.21 28.25
CA ALA A 99 9.28 19.82 28.68
C ALA A 99 9.14 18.90 27.45
N ARG A 100 9.91 17.81 27.42
CA ARG A 100 9.98 16.90 26.27
C ARG A 100 8.74 16.04 26.13
N VAL A 101 8.48 15.64 24.90
CA VAL A 101 7.42 14.68 24.55
C VAL A 101 8.06 13.33 24.18
N GLN A 102 7.40 12.26 24.59
CA GLN A 102 7.87 10.88 24.45
C GLN A 102 6.72 9.94 24.07
N LEU A 103 7.05 8.74 23.62
CA LEU A 103 6.11 7.63 23.55
C LEU A 103 6.09 6.91 24.91
N HIS A 104 4.91 6.67 25.47
CA HIS A 104 4.76 5.97 26.74
C HIS A 104 3.51 5.07 26.76
N THR A 105 3.59 3.95 27.48
CA THR A 105 2.47 3.10 27.83
C THR A 105 1.31 3.94 28.37
N CYS A 106 0.13 3.73 27.79
CA CYS A 106 -1.04 4.54 28.10
C CYS A 106 -1.49 4.34 29.55
N ASN A 107 -1.52 5.43 30.33
CA ASN A 107 -1.77 5.44 31.78
C ASN A 107 -2.97 6.32 32.20
N GLY A 108 -3.61 7.00 31.24
CA GLY A 108 -4.82 7.81 31.49
C GLY A 108 -4.59 9.13 32.24
N THR A 109 -3.32 9.52 32.47
CA THR A 109 -2.99 10.79 33.14
C THR A 109 -3.09 11.99 32.19
N GLY A 110 -3.17 13.20 32.78
CA GLY A 110 -3.17 14.45 32.01
C GLY A 110 -1.92 14.69 31.14
N ALA A 111 -0.83 13.94 31.36
CA ALA A 111 0.36 13.95 30.50
C ALA A 111 0.09 13.40 29.09
N GLN A 112 -0.96 12.59 28.95
CA GLN A 112 -1.31 11.84 27.73
C GLN A 112 -2.63 12.28 27.11
N THR A 113 -3.23 13.36 27.60
CA THR A 113 -4.50 13.89 27.11
C THR A 113 -4.26 15.15 26.31
N TRP A 114 -4.77 15.17 25.08
CA TRP A 114 -4.55 16.22 24.09
C TRP A 114 -5.90 16.69 23.53
N ALA A 115 -5.97 17.95 23.11
CA ALA A 115 -7.14 18.55 22.48
C ALA A 115 -6.69 19.46 21.33
N VAL A 116 -7.42 19.44 20.23
CA VAL A 116 -7.11 20.29 19.07
C VAL A 116 -7.80 21.63 19.21
N ARG A 117 -7.07 22.72 18.99
CA ARG A 117 -7.59 24.10 19.02
C ARG A 117 -7.06 24.86 17.80
N GLY A 118 -7.90 25.03 16.79
CA GLY A 118 -7.43 25.51 15.48
C GLY A 118 -6.42 24.52 14.89
N SER A 119 -5.22 24.98 14.54
CA SER A 119 -4.09 24.12 14.14
C SER A 119 -3.21 23.66 15.31
N GLN A 120 -3.51 24.02 16.55
CA GLN A 120 -2.67 23.68 17.71
C GLN A 120 -3.09 22.35 18.37
N LEU A 121 -2.12 21.52 18.73
CA LEU A 121 -2.30 20.35 19.59
C LEU A 121 -1.98 20.73 21.04
N VAL A 122 -2.99 20.84 21.89
CA VAL A 122 -2.85 21.32 23.27
C VAL A 122 -2.92 20.15 24.24
N ASN A 123 -1.85 19.91 25.01
CA ASN A 123 -1.88 18.96 26.12
C ASN A 123 -2.77 19.54 27.24
N THR A 124 -3.84 18.82 27.62
CA THR A 124 -4.83 19.33 28.56
C THR A 124 -4.40 19.24 30.03
N GLY A 125 -3.40 18.41 30.36
CA GLY A 125 -2.82 18.35 31.71
C GLY A 125 -1.90 19.53 32.07
N SER A 126 -1.30 20.17 31.06
CA SER A 126 -0.40 21.33 31.19
C SER A 126 -0.99 22.64 30.66
N GLY A 127 -1.96 22.58 29.74
CA GLY A 127 -2.50 23.74 29.02
C GLY A 127 -1.57 24.29 27.94
N LYS A 128 -0.52 23.55 27.57
CA LYS A 128 0.54 23.96 26.64
C LYS A 128 0.43 23.25 25.29
N CYS A 129 0.99 23.86 24.27
CA CYS A 129 0.93 23.39 22.89
C CYS A 129 2.13 22.50 22.55
N LEU A 130 1.91 21.47 21.72
CA LEU A 130 3.00 20.73 21.06
C LEU A 130 3.80 21.71 20.19
N ASP A 131 5.12 21.68 20.36
CA ASP A 131 6.04 22.72 19.89
C ASP A 131 7.30 22.08 19.31
N GLU A 132 7.71 22.54 18.13
CA GLU A 132 9.00 22.19 17.55
C GLU A 132 10.09 23.07 18.16
N THR A 133 11.08 22.43 18.75
CA THR A 133 12.16 23.10 19.50
C THR A 133 12.88 24.11 18.63
N GLY A 134 12.82 25.39 19.03
CA GLY A 134 13.57 26.46 18.39
C GLY A 134 13.14 26.79 16.96
N MET A 135 11.91 26.41 16.56
CA MET A 135 11.43 26.53 15.17
C MET A 135 12.30 25.75 14.16
N SER A 136 13.04 24.74 14.62
CA SER A 136 13.90 23.92 13.77
C SER A 136 13.05 22.99 12.92
N THR A 137 13.16 23.15 11.60
CA THR A 137 12.49 22.27 10.64
C THR A 137 13.21 20.94 10.42
N ALA A 138 14.37 20.68 11.05
CA ALA A 138 15.24 19.55 10.69
C ALA A 138 14.75 18.18 11.22
N SER A 139 15.02 17.11 10.47
CA SER A 139 14.85 15.72 10.94
C SER A 139 15.70 15.46 12.18
N GLY A 140 15.12 14.76 13.16
CA GLY A 140 15.72 14.55 14.49
C GLY A 140 15.41 15.66 15.50
N THR A 141 14.71 16.75 15.12
CA THR A 141 14.30 17.80 16.06
C THR A 141 13.34 17.22 17.10
N ARG A 142 13.78 17.10 18.36
CA ARG A 142 12.94 16.59 19.46
C ARG A 142 11.76 17.54 19.70
N LEU A 143 10.56 16.99 19.84
CA LEU A 143 9.39 17.77 20.21
C LEU A 143 9.33 18.06 21.71
N GLN A 144 8.67 19.15 22.04
CA GLN A 144 8.45 19.63 23.39
C GLN A 144 7.02 20.19 23.53
N ILE A 145 6.65 20.59 24.74
CA ILE A 145 5.52 21.48 24.95
C ILE A 145 6.00 22.90 25.27
N TRP A 146 5.24 23.89 24.82
CA TRP A 146 5.49 25.30 25.10
C TRP A 146 4.18 26.07 25.26
N SER A 147 4.22 27.20 25.95
CA SER A 147 3.14 28.18 26.04
C SER A 147 2.56 28.44 24.65
N CYS A 148 1.24 28.36 24.50
CA CYS A 148 0.59 28.51 23.21
C CYS A 148 0.75 29.96 22.71
N THR A 149 1.63 30.16 21.73
CA THR A 149 1.96 31.48 21.15
C THR A 149 1.20 31.76 19.85
N GLY A 150 0.77 30.70 19.14
CA GLY A 150 0.25 30.80 17.78
C GLY A 150 1.34 30.89 16.71
N ASN A 151 2.62 30.75 17.08
CA ASN A 151 3.74 30.73 16.14
C ASN A 151 3.68 29.51 15.20
N PRO A 152 4.28 29.58 14.00
CA PRO A 152 4.23 28.50 13.01
C PRO A 152 4.73 27.14 13.51
N ASN A 153 5.69 27.13 14.44
CA ASN A 153 6.26 25.91 15.04
C ASN A 153 5.34 25.20 16.06
N GLN A 154 4.12 25.73 16.26
CA GLN A 154 3.04 25.14 17.05
C GLN A 154 1.77 24.90 16.21
N SER A 155 1.84 25.12 14.89
CA SER A 155 0.73 25.00 13.95
C SER A 155 0.87 23.72 13.14
N TRP A 156 0.11 22.71 13.53
CA TRP A 156 0.15 21.37 12.98
C TRP A 156 -0.91 21.18 11.90
N ARG A 157 -0.52 20.50 10.82
CA ARG A 157 -1.44 20.02 9.78
C ARG A 157 -1.68 18.53 10.01
N VAL A 158 -2.94 18.16 9.97
CA VAL A 158 -3.39 16.78 10.10
C VAL A 158 -3.74 16.29 8.69
N SER A 159 -3.10 15.21 8.26
CA SER A 159 -3.36 14.59 6.97
C SER A 159 -3.47 13.09 7.17
N THR A 160 -4.64 12.52 6.90
CA THR A 160 -4.67 11.13 6.43
C THR A 160 -3.74 11.02 5.20
N PRO A 161 -3.07 9.88 4.96
CA PRO A 161 -2.17 9.77 3.82
C PRO A 161 -2.96 10.02 2.54
N ALA A 162 -2.72 11.16 1.90
CA ALA A 162 -3.18 11.36 0.54
C ALA A 162 -2.41 10.35 -0.34
N PRO A 163 -3.06 9.75 -1.36
CA PRO A 163 -2.32 8.96 -2.34
C PRO A 163 -1.20 9.82 -2.93
N ALA A 164 -0.04 9.21 -3.14
CA ALA A 164 1.11 9.89 -3.73
C ALA A 164 0.71 10.55 -5.06
N PRO A 165 1.29 11.72 -5.42
CA PRO A 165 0.88 12.45 -6.60
C PRO A 165 1.09 11.60 -7.86
N SER A 166 -0.02 11.16 -8.47
CA SER A 166 0.00 10.52 -9.77
C SER A 166 0.62 11.46 -10.82
N PRO A 167 1.41 10.95 -11.77
CA PRO A 167 1.82 11.75 -12.91
C PRO A 167 0.57 12.22 -13.67
N THR A 168 0.63 13.45 -14.18
CA THR A 168 -0.52 14.07 -14.86
C THR A 168 -0.72 13.48 -16.25
N GLY A 169 -1.78 12.69 -16.44
CA GLY A 169 -2.28 12.32 -17.77
C GLY A 169 -3.03 10.99 -17.81
N GLY A 170 -4.35 11.04 -18.04
CA GLY A 170 -5.19 9.86 -18.33
C GLY A 170 -6.24 9.56 -17.27
N ASP A 171 -7.43 10.15 -17.43
CA ASP A 171 -8.63 9.79 -16.66
C ASP A 171 -9.42 8.69 -17.39
N SER A 172 -9.58 7.51 -16.76
CA SER A 172 -10.82 6.70 -16.83
C SER A 172 -10.75 5.37 -16.05
N GLY A 173 -11.63 5.20 -15.05
CA GLY A 173 -11.92 3.90 -14.37
C GLY A 173 -10.88 3.50 -13.30
N GLY A 174 -11.21 2.84 -12.19
CA GLY A 174 -12.41 2.09 -11.78
C GLY A 174 -11.95 1.02 -10.76
N ASP A 175 -12.84 0.30 -10.09
CA ASP A 175 -12.43 -0.91 -9.37
C ASP A 175 -11.78 -1.89 -10.39
N GLY A 176 -10.63 -2.49 -10.04
CA GLY A 176 -9.85 -3.39 -10.94
C GLY A 176 -8.53 -2.85 -11.51
N ALA A 177 -8.13 -1.61 -11.22
CA ALA A 177 -6.86 -1.03 -11.70
C ALA A 177 -5.57 -1.71 -11.17
N LYS A 178 -5.68 -2.56 -10.15
CA LYS A 178 -4.54 -3.33 -9.59
C LYS A 178 -4.41 -4.74 -10.16
N LYS A 179 -5.53 -5.31 -10.61
CA LYS A 179 -5.67 -6.72 -10.95
C LYS A 179 -4.95 -7.05 -12.26
N GLY A 180 -3.91 -7.86 -12.18
CA GLY A 180 -3.11 -8.34 -13.30
C GLY A 180 -3.01 -9.85 -13.34
N VAL A 181 -2.13 -10.38 -14.19
CA VAL A 181 -1.84 -11.82 -14.21
C VAL A 181 -0.43 -12.10 -14.72
N SER A 182 0.14 -13.26 -14.38
CA SER A 182 1.31 -13.79 -15.08
C SER A 182 0.86 -14.78 -16.16
N SER A 183 1.44 -14.73 -17.36
CA SER A 183 1.07 -15.64 -18.45
C SER A 183 2.19 -15.87 -19.45
N TRP A 184 2.27 -17.09 -19.97
CA TRP A 184 2.97 -17.42 -21.21
C TRP A 184 1.98 -17.44 -22.39
N GLU A 185 2.50 -17.58 -23.61
CA GLU A 185 1.67 -17.70 -24.83
C GLU A 185 0.86 -19.01 -24.81
N PHE A 186 -0.45 -18.90 -25.01
CA PHE A 186 -1.33 -20.05 -25.24
C PHE A 186 -2.48 -19.68 -26.19
N ALA A 187 -3.11 -20.70 -26.76
CA ALA A 187 -4.24 -20.52 -27.68
C ALA A 187 -5.40 -19.78 -26.99
N GLY A 188 -5.55 -18.50 -27.33
CA GLY A 188 -6.61 -17.65 -26.80
C GLY A 188 -6.20 -16.65 -25.71
N LEU A 189 -4.90 -16.48 -25.44
CA LEU A 189 -4.36 -15.49 -24.48
C LEU A 189 -5.11 -14.14 -24.51
N ALA A 190 -5.28 -13.56 -25.70
CA ALA A 190 -5.97 -12.28 -25.88
C ALA A 190 -7.38 -12.23 -25.29
N GLY A 191 -8.21 -13.25 -25.55
CA GLY A 191 -9.58 -13.32 -25.03
C GLY A 191 -9.65 -13.68 -23.55
N ALA A 192 -8.69 -14.46 -23.06
CA ALA A 192 -8.60 -14.81 -21.64
C ALA A 192 -8.19 -13.61 -20.76
N VAL A 193 -7.30 -12.74 -21.26
CA VAL A 193 -6.93 -11.46 -20.61
C VAL A 193 -8.14 -10.52 -20.54
N ASP A 194 -8.86 -10.35 -21.65
CA ASP A 194 -10.05 -9.50 -21.74
C ASP A 194 -11.20 -10.02 -20.84
N ASP A 195 -11.55 -11.31 -20.94
CA ASP A 195 -12.60 -11.92 -20.10
C ASP A 195 -12.22 -11.92 -18.61
N ALA A 196 -10.93 -12.06 -18.25
CA ALA A 196 -10.50 -11.92 -16.86
C ALA A 196 -10.65 -10.49 -16.30
N GLY A 197 -10.77 -9.48 -17.17
CA GLY A 197 -10.86 -8.07 -16.78
C GLY A 197 -9.61 -7.60 -16.04
N VAL A 198 -8.43 -7.98 -16.51
CA VAL A 198 -7.15 -7.55 -15.93
C VAL A 198 -6.62 -6.29 -16.61
N SER A 199 -6.03 -5.39 -15.85
CA SER A 199 -5.50 -4.10 -16.34
C SER A 199 -4.05 -4.16 -16.81
N TRP A 200 -3.31 -5.21 -16.42
CA TRP A 200 -1.90 -5.41 -16.78
C TRP A 200 -1.51 -6.89 -16.74
N TYR A 201 -0.41 -7.26 -17.37
CA TYR A 201 0.22 -8.58 -17.19
C TYR A 201 1.70 -8.60 -17.53
N TYR A 202 2.38 -9.70 -17.20
CA TYR A 202 3.75 -9.97 -17.64
C TYR A 202 3.97 -11.45 -18.01
N ASN A 203 5.09 -11.73 -18.68
CA ASN A 203 5.42 -13.05 -19.23
C ASN A 203 6.88 -13.49 -18.96
N TRP A 204 7.51 -12.95 -17.90
CA TRP A 204 8.93 -13.12 -17.55
C TRP A 204 9.94 -12.65 -18.61
N GLY A 205 9.47 -12.17 -19.77
CA GLY A 205 10.28 -11.74 -20.90
C GLY A 205 10.46 -10.23 -21.00
N THR A 206 11.30 -9.84 -21.96
CA THR A 206 11.63 -8.44 -22.26
C THR A 206 10.60 -7.76 -23.18
N ASN A 207 9.54 -8.46 -23.56
CA ASN A 207 8.57 -8.09 -24.57
C ASN A 207 7.37 -9.01 -24.60
N ASN A 208 6.33 -8.61 -25.31
CA ASN A 208 5.28 -9.52 -25.72
C ASN A 208 4.84 -9.27 -27.16
N ASP A 209 5.56 -9.89 -28.12
CA ASP A 209 5.29 -9.79 -29.56
C ASP A 209 3.87 -10.29 -29.97
N ALA A 210 3.07 -10.86 -29.05
CA ALA A 210 1.66 -11.24 -29.22
C ALA A 210 0.75 -10.76 -28.05
N MET A 211 0.22 -9.54 -28.13
CA MET A 211 -0.48 -8.83 -27.04
C MET A 211 -1.90 -8.37 -27.45
N PRO A 212 -2.96 -8.53 -26.62
CA PRO A 212 -4.26 -7.87 -26.82
C PRO A 212 -4.17 -6.37 -26.52
N ALA A 213 -5.08 -5.59 -27.12
CA ALA A 213 -5.36 -4.24 -26.65
C ALA A 213 -6.18 -4.28 -25.36
N GLY A 214 -5.93 -3.35 -24.43
CA GLY A 214 -6.73 -3.16 -23.21
C GLY A 214 -6.01 -3.43 -21.89
N ALA A 215 -4.92 -4.18 -21.90
CA ALA A 215 -4.07 -4.43 -20.72
C ALA A 215 -2.62 -3.98 -20.97
N GLU A 216 -1.98 -3.41 -19.95
CA GLU A 216 -0.58 -2.95 -20.00
C GLU A 216 0.43 -4.11 -19.96
N PHE A 217 1.54 -4.01 -20.72
CA PHE A 217 2.63 -4.97 -20.63
C PHE A 217 3.70 -4.58 -19.59
N VAL A 218 3.95 -5.54 -18.71
CA VAL A 218 4.98 -5.70 -17.68
C VAL A 218 6.37 -6.22 -18.11
N PRO A 219 7.25 -5.53 -18.88
CA PRO A 219 8.55 -6.13 -19.22
C PRO A 219 9.39 -6.48 -17.98
N MET A 220 10.15 -7.58 -18.08
CA MET A 220 11.04 -8.08 -17.02
C MET A 220 12.47 -8.28 -17.53
N ILE A 221 13.44 -8.02 -16.66
CA ILE A 221 14.84 -8.45 -16.81
C ILE A 221 15.07 -9.61 -15.85
N TRP A 222 14.85 -10.83 -16.33
CA TRP A 222 14.78 -12.06 -15.53
C TRP A 222 16.08 -12.42 -14.78
N ASP A 223 17.24 -12.37 -15.43
CA ASP A 223 18.57 -12.68 -14.85
C ASP A 223 19.69 -11.75 -15.36
N GLU A 224 20.96 -12.10 -15.05
CA GLU A 224 22.15 -11.40 -15.56
C GLU A 224 22.37 -11.56 -17.07
N ASN A 225 21.98 -12.68 -17.67
CA ASN A 225 22.20 -12.98 -19.08
C ASN A 225 21.36 -12.07 -19.99
N VAL A 226 20.16 -11.68 -19.54
CA VAL A 226 19.32 -10.74 -20.29
C VAL A 226 19.71 -9.26 -20.15
N VAL A 227 20.70 -8.90 -19.31
CA VAL A 227 21.16 -7.49 -19.12
C VAL A 227 22.08 -7.00 -20.26
N THR A 228 21.56 -7.04 -21.48
CA THR A 228 22.24 -6.59 -22.70
C THR A 228 21.71 -5.23 -23.18
N PRO A 229 22.51 -4.43 -23.92
CA PRO A 229 22.02 -3.16 -24.49
C PRO A 229 20.80 -3.33 -25.41
N ALA A 230 20.71 -4.44 -26.14
CA ALA A 230 19.58 -4.74 -27.02
C ALA A 230 18.28 -4.99 -26.22
N ASN A 231 18.35 -5.82 -25.17
CA ASN A 231 17.21 -6.08 -24.30
C ASN A 231 16.78 -4.84 -23.50
N LEU A 232 17.76 -4.08 -22.98
CA LEU A 232 17.49 -2.82 -22.27
C LEU A 232 16.90 -1.73 -23.18
N ALA A 233 17.13 -1.80 -24.49
CA ALA A 233 16.44 -0.96 -25.47
C ALA A 233 15.03 -1.51 -25.80
N LYS A 234 14.88 -2.85 -25.90
CA LYS A 234 13.59 -3.50 -26.17
C LYS A 234 12.59 -3.22 -25.05
N VAL A 235 12.93 -3.43 -23.77
CA VAL A 235 12.02 -3.14 -22.64
C VAL A 235 11.52 -1.69 -22.59
N ARG A 236 12.35 -0.70 -22.97
CA ARG A 236 11.94 0.72 -23.03
C ARG A 236 10.93 1.03 -24.14
N ALA A 237 10.85 0.18 -25.16
CA ALA A 237 9.86 0.32 -26.23
C ALA A 237 8.50 -0.27 -25.83
N GLU A 238 8.46 -1.10 -24.79
CA GLU A 238 7.25 -1.79 -24.33
C GLU A 238 6.39 -0.96 -23.37
N GLY A 239 7.00 -0.09 -22.55
CA GLY A 239 6.27 0.72 -21.57
C GLY A 239 7.16 1.47 -20.57
N ASP A 240 6.53 2.04 -19.54
CA ASP A 240 7.18 2.92 -18.55
C ASP A 240 7.62 2.22 -17.25
N THR A 241 7.23 0.97 -17.03
CA THR A 241 7.56 0.19 -15.82
C THR A 241 8.37 -1.07 -16.14
N LEU A 242 9.34 -1.41 -15.29
CA LEU A 242 10.26 -2.54 -15.45
C LEU A 242 10.29 -3.40 -14.18
N LEU A 243 10.13 -4.72 -14.34
CA LEU A 243 10.35 -5.71 -13.28
C LEU A 243 11.83 -6.15 -13.25
N GLY A 244 12.39 -6.27 -12.04
CA GLY A 244 13.76 -6.75 -11.81
C GLY A 244 13.90 -8.27 -11.92
N PHE A 245 15.03 -8.78 -11.42
CA PHE A 245 15.40 -10.21 -11.52
C PHE A 245 14.41 -11.13 -10.79
N ASN A 246 14.21 -12.32 -11.35
CA ASN A 246 13.22 -13.29 -10.90
C ASN A 246 13.83 -14.36 -9.99
N GLU A 247 13.40 -14.40 -8.73
CA GLU A 247 13.82 -15.36 -7.70
C GLU A 247 15.35 -15.56 -7.64
N PRO A 248 16.14 -14.48 -7.54
CA PRO A 248 17.62 -14.56 -7.51
C PRO A 248 18.16 -15.32 -6.28
N ASP A 249 17.30 -15.57 -5.29
CA ASP A 249 17.56 -16.35 -4.08
C ASP A 249 17.38 -17.88 -4.26
N LEU A 250 16.92 -18.35 -5.43
CA LEU A 250 16.81 -19.78 -5.77
C LEU A 250 17.82 -20.21 -6.85
N ALA A 251 18.31 -21.44 -6.73
CA ALA A 251 19.36 -21.99 -7.59
C ALA A 251 18.82 -22.44 -8.97
N GLU A 252 17.55 -22.82 -9.06
CA GLU A 252 16.87 -23.18 -10.31
C GLU A 252 16.32 -21.98 -11.10
N GLN A 253 16.42 -20.77 -10.55
CA GLN A 253 15.88 -19.52 -11.11
C GLN A 253 17.04 -18.60 -11.55
N ALA A 254 16.93 -17.27 -11.39
CA ALA A 254 18.00 -16.35 -11.80
C ALA A 254 19.34 -16.60 -11.05
N ASN A 255 19.30 -17.19 -9.85
CA ASN A 255 20.48 -17.67 -9.11
C ASN A 255 21.61 -16.62 -9.00
N MET A 256 21.27 -15.43 -8.49
CA MET A 256 22.19 -14.29 -8.45
C MET A 256 22.58 -13.95 -7.01
N SER A 257 23.87 -13.71 -6.78
CA SER A 257 24.28 -13.04 -5.54
C SER A 257 23.75 -11.61 -5.49
N VAL A 258 23.55 -11.10 -4.28
CA VAL A 258 23.17 -9.70 -4.03
C VAL A 258 24.17 -8.72 -4.67
N GLU A 259 25.46 -9.08 -4.71
CA GLU A 259 26.50 -8.25 -5.33
C GLU A 259 26.37 -8.20 -6.87
N GLN A 260 26.10 -9.34 -7.53
CA GLN A 260 25.82 -9.36 -8.97
C GLN A 260 24.61 -8.48 -9.31
N ALA A 261 23.51 -8.62 -8.56
CA ALA A 261 22.31 -7.83 -8.78
C ALA A 261 22.58 -6.33 -8.61
N LEU A 262 23.28 -5.91 -7.54
CA LEU A 262 23.66 -4.52 -7.31
C LEU A 262 24.70 -3.97 -8.30
N GLY A 263 25.56 -4.83 -8.86
CA GLY A 263 26.53 -4.47 -9.90
C GLY A 263 25.89 -4.24 -11.27
N LEU A 264 24.79 -4.95 -11.56
CA LEU A 264 24.03 -4.82 -12.80
C LEU A 264 22.93 -3.74 -12.73
N TRP A 265 22.42 -3.44 -11.53
CA TRP A 265 21.33 -2.50 -11.30
C TRP A 265 21.44 -1.13 -12.01
N PRO A 266 22.62 -0.47 -12.07
CA PRO A 266 22.75 0.81 -12.79
C PRO A 266 22.36 0.73 -14.28
N ARG A 267 22.44 -0.46 -14.90
CA ARG A 267 22.01 -0.67 -16.29
C ARG A 267 20.49 -0.69 -16.43
N LEU A 268 19.78 -1.22 -15.42
CA LEU A 268 18.32 -1.23 -15.35
C LEU A 268 17.82 0.18 -15.01
N GLU A 269 18.42 0.87 -14.04
CA GLU A 269 18.09 2.27 -13.73
C GLU A 269 18.28 3.21 -14.91
N ALA A 270 19.33 3.00 -15.72
CA ALA A 270 19.60 3.76 -16.94
C ALA A 270 18.57 3.57 -18.07
N THR A 271 17.50 2.80 -17.84
CA THR A 271 16.30 2.80 -18.69
C THR A 271 15.45 4.05 -18.48
N GLY A 272 15.51 4.68 -17.29
CA GLY A 272 14.61 5.75 -16.88
C GLY A 272 13.20 5.27 -16.49
N MET A 273 12.88 3.99 -16.74
CA MET A 273 11.61 3.37 -16.38
C MET A 273 11.44 3.31 -14.86
N ARG A 274 10.20 3.25 -14.39
CA ARG A 274 9.87 2.93 -13.00
C ARG A 274 10.32 1.51 -12.71
N LEU A 275 11.13 1.30 -11.67
CA LEU A 275 11.90 0.08 -11.49
C LEU A 275 11.51 -0.64 -10.20
N GLY A 276 10.89 -1.81 -10.36
CA GLY A 276 10.62 -2.74 -9.27
C GLY A 276 11.91 -3.42 -8.80
N SER A 277 11.95 -3.87 -7.55
CA SER A 277 13.05 -4.69 -7.03
C SER A 277 13.21 -6.01 -7.81
N PRO A 278 14.24 -6.82 -7.53
CA PRO A 278 14.17 -8.25 -7.78
C PRO A 278 13.03 -8.87 -6.96
N ALA A 279 12.33 -9.85 -7.52
CA ALA A 279 11.28 -10.59 -6.84
C ALA A 279 11.89 -11.79 -6.14
N VAL A 280 12.00 -11.76 -4.82
CA VAL A 280 12.51 -12.93 -4.06
C VAL A 280 11.43 -13.98 -3.88
N ALA A 281 11.82 -15.26 -3.96
CA ALA A 281 10.92 -16.39 -3.77
C ALA A 281 10.38 -16.47 -2.33
N TRP A 282 11.18 -16.07 -1.35
CA TRP A 282 10.80 -16.10 0.07
C TRP A 282 11.54 -15.07 0.93
N GLY A 283 11.02 -14.85 2.14
CA GLY A 283 11.74 -14.12 3.19
C GLY A 283 12.05 -12.65 2.87
N GLY A 284 11.24 -11.98 2.04
CA GLY A 284 11.42 -10.57 1.70
C GLY A 284 11.46 -9.63 2.93
N ASP A 285 10.77 -9.97 4.01
CA ASP A 285 10.73 -9.24 5.29
C ASP A 285 11.88 -9.60 6.25
N ALA A 286 12.61 -10.69 5.97
CA ALA A 286 13.58 -11.26 6.90
C ALA A 286 14.85 -10.39 7.06
N PRO A 287 15.23 -9.98 8.28
CA PRO A 287 16.50 -9.29 8.52
C PRO A 287 17.71 -10.11 8.05
N GLY A 288 18.57 -9.50 7.25
CA GLY A 288 19.72 -10.16 6.64
C GLY A 288 19.38 -11.13 5.51
N GLY A 289 18.11 -11.24 5.09
CA GLY A 289 17.65 -12.00 3.92
C GLY A 289 18.17 -11.44 2.58
N TRP A 290 17.86 -12.11 1.46
CA TRP A 290 18.37 -11.67 0.15
C TRP A 290 17.89 -10.25 -0.19
N LEU A 291 16.58 -10.01 -0.12
CA LEU A 291 15.99 -8.69 -0.40
C LEU A 291 16.49 -7.62 0.58
N ASP A 292 16.65 -7.95 1.86
CA ASP A 292 17.11 -6.99 2.87
C ASP A 292 18.55 -6.52 2.61
N ARG A 293 19.44 -7.45 2.26
CA ARG A 293 20.81 -7.13 1.86
C ARG A 293 20.84 -6.33 0.56
N PHE A 294 19.99 -6.67 -0.42
CA PHE A 294 19.87 -5.92 -1.67
C PHE A 294 19.37 -4.49 -1.42
N MET A 295 18.25 -4.30 -0.73
CA MET A 295 17.68 -2.98 -0.43
C MET A 295 18.58 -2.14 0.49
N THR A 296 19.41 -2.78 1.32
CA THR A 296 20.46 -2.10 2.09
C THR A 296 21.61 -1.65 1.19
N GLY A 297 22.13 -2.53 0.34
CA GLY A 297 23.22 -2.21 -0.60
C GLY A 297 22.81 -1.19 -1.67
N ALA A 298 21.57 -1.23 -2.15
CA ALA A 298 21.00 -0.25 -3.08
C ALA A 298 21.00 1.15 -2.46
N ARG A 299 20.47 1.28 -1.23
CA ARG A 299 20.48 2.54 -0.48
C ARG A 299 21.89 3.05 -0.17
N GLN A 300 22.84 2.17 0.15
CA GLN A 300 24.25 2.54 0.35
C GLN A 300 24.95 3.02 -0.93
N ARG A 301 24.53 2.53 -2.11
CA ARG A 301 25.06 2.92 -3.43
C ARG A 301 24.31 4.09 -4.07
N GLY A 302 23.23 4.58 -3.46
CA GLY A 302 22.37 5.62 -4.03
C GLY A 302 21.51 5.15 -5.22
N LEU A 303 21.27 3.85 -5.32
CA LEU A 303 20.51 3.21 -6.40
C LEU A 303 18.99 3.31 -6.15
N ARG A 304 18.22 3.63 -7.19
CA ARG A 304 16.75 3.73 -7.14
C ARG A 304 16.07 2.36 -7.19
N VAL A 305 15.05 2.20 -6.35
CA VAL A 305 14.05 1.14 -6.39
C VAL A 305 12.72 1.80 -6.05
N ASP A 306 11.75 1.75 -6.96
CA ASP A 306 10.50 2.54 -6.83
C ASP A 306 9.36 1.75 -6.18
N PHE A 307 9.41 0.42 -6.25
CA PHE A 307 8.47 -0.51 -5.61
C PHE A 307 9.15 -1.86 -5.35
N ILE A 308 8.58 -2.66 -4.45
CA ILE A 308 9.04 -4.03 -4.15
C ILE A 308 8.15 -5.05 -4.87
N THR A 309 8.76 -5.98 -5.57
CA THR A 309 8.10 -7.15 -6.18
C THR A 309 8.17 -8.35 -5.23
N LEU A 310 7.07 -9.07 -5.06
CA LEU A 310 6.97 -10.23 -4.16
C LEU A 310 6.34 -11.44 -4.82
N HIS A 311 6.91 -12.61 -4.54
CA HIS A 311 6.28 -13.91 -4.77
C HIS A 311 5.78 -14.50 -3.44
N TRP A 312 4.67 -15.25 -3.48
CA TRP A 312 4.17 -15.99 -2.32
C TRP A 312 3.36 -17.24 -2.71
N TYR A 313 3.76 -18.40 -2.19
CA TYR A 313 3.03 -19.65 -2.41
C TYR A 313 2.65 -20.32 -1.09
N GLY A 314 1.35 -20.40 -0.84
CA GLY A 314 0.79 -20.94 0.40
C GLY A 314 0.72 -22.45 0.41
N GLY A 315 1.52 -23.10 1.27
CA GLY A 315 1.46 -24.54 1.52
C GLY A 315 0.33 -24.98 2.47
N ASP A 316 -0.32 -24.04 3.16
CA ASP A 316 -1.54 -24.21 3.94
C ASP A 316 -2.75 -23.86 3.05
N PHE A 317 -3.69 -24.79 2.89
CA PHE A 317 -4.89 -24.61 2.06
C PHE A 317 -6.16 -24.35 2.89
N SER A 318 -6.01 -23.96 4.16
CA SER A 318 -7.10 -23.54 5.03
C SER A 318 -7.45 -22.06 4.83
N ALA A 319 -8.53 -21.60 5.49
CA ALA A 319 -8.90 -20.19 5.50
C ALA A 319 -7.85 -19.25 6.15
N ALA A 320 -6.84 -19.80 6.85
CA ALA A 320 -5.75 -19.01 7.41
C ALA A 320 -4.77 -18.48 6.34
N ALA A 321 -4.72 -19.10 5.16
CA ALA A 321 -3.77 -18.78 4.09
C ALA A 321 -3.80 -17.30 3.67
N THR A 322 -5.00 -16.70 3.54
CA THR A 322 -5.14 -15.27 3.21
C THR A 322 -4.51 -14.37 4.28
N GLY A 323 -4.65 -14.72 5.56
CA GLY A 323 -4.05 -13.98 6.67
C GLY A 323 -2.52 -14.12 6.71
N GLN A 324 -1.99 -15.29 6.36
CA GLN A 324 -0.55 -15.54 6.24
C GLN A 324 0.06 -14.73 5.09
N PHE A 325 -0.57 -14.79 3.91
CA PHE A 325 -0.19 -14.04 2.71
C PHE A 325 -0.19 -12.51 2.94
N MET A 326 -1.32 -11.95 3.40
CA MET A 326 -1.41 -10.52 3.68
C MET A 326 -0.57 -10.10 4.90
N GLY A 327 -0.22 -11.03 5.78
CA GLY A 327 0.80 -10.85 6.82
C GLY A 327 2.18 -10.57 6.22
N TYR A 328 2.62 -11.42 5.28
CA TYR A 328 3.90 -11.27 4.57
C TYR A 328 3.96 -9.99 3.73
N VAL A 329 2.94 -9.75 2.90
CA VAL A 329 2.85 -8.54 2.03
C VAL A 329 2.94 -7.25 2.84
N ARG A 330 2.25 -7.19 4.00
CA ARG A 330 2.36 -6.08 4.96
C ARG A 330 3.75 -5.99 5.60
N ALA A 331 4.33 -7.10 6.06
CA ALA A 331 5.63 -7.10 6.74
C ALA A 331 6.76 -6.58 5.83
N VAL A 332 6.73 -6.91 4.54
CA VAL A 332 7.63 -6.35 3.53
C VAL A 332 7.41 -4.84 3.37
N HIS A 333 6.17 -4.39 3.23
CA HIS A 333 5.88 -2.96 3.11
C HIS A 333 6.36 -2.17 4.34
N GLU A 334 6.04 -2.65 5.54
CA GLU A 334 6.47 -2.06 6.82
C GLU A 334 8.00 -2.01 6.95
N ARG A 335 8.73 -2.94 6.34
CA ARG A 335 10.21 -2.99 6.35
C ARG A 335 10.86 -1.97 5.41
N TYR A 336 10.33 -1.81 4.20
CA TYR A 336 11.01 -1.02 3.16
C TYR A 336 10.40 0.36 2.93
N GLY A 337 9.13 0.58 3.31
CA GLY A 337 8.41 1.84 3.11
C GLY A 337 8.04 2.15 1.65
N LEU A 338 8.21 1.18 0.74
CA LEU A 338 7.91 1.28 -0.68
C LEU A 338 6.58 0.59 -1.03
N PRO A 339 5.91 0.99 -2.13
CA PRO A 339 4.75 0.26 -2.66
C PRO A 339 5.08 -1.18 -3.00
N ILE A 340 4.07 -2.05 -2.95
CA ILE A 340 4.19 -3.49 -3.24
C ILE A 340 3.49 -3.84 -4.54
N TRP A 341 4.18 -4.63 -5.36
CA TRP A 341 3.60 -5.41 -6.45
C TRP A 341 3.73 -6.88 -6.07
N VAL A 342 2.62 -7.61 -6.01
CA VAL A 342 2.66 -9.07 -5.86
C VAL A 342 2.71 -9.67 -7.26
N THR A 343 3.91 -9.95 -7.77
CA THR A 343 4.09 -10.42 -9.15
C THR A 343 3.69 -11.89 -9.32
N GLU A 344 3.82 -12.70 -8.27
CA GLU A 344 3.28 -14.08 -8.26
C GLU A 344 2.64 -14.38 -6.92
N TYR A 345 1.44 -14.97 -6.95
CA TYR A 345 0.93 -15.66 -5.78
C TYR A 345 -0.05 -16.79 -6.12
N GLY A 346 -0.14 -17.75 -5.21
CA GLY A 346 -1.08 -18.87 -5.31
C GLY A 346 -1.06 -19.78 -4.08
N LEU A 347 -1.83 -20.86 -4.14
CA LEU A 347 -1.78 -21.95 -3.16
C LEU A 347 -1.08 -23.16 -3.80
N MET A 348 0.16 -23.40 -3.38
CA MET A 348 0.99 -24.52 -3.84
C MET A 348 1.88 -24.96 -2.68
N ASN A 349 2.00 -26.28 -2.48
CA ASN A 349 2.91 -26.83 -1.49
C ASN A 349 4.05 -27.54 -2.22
N PHE A 350 5.19 -26.86 -2.34
CA PHE A 350 6.42 -27.36 -2.98
C PHE A 350 7.21 -28.34 -2.09
N SER A 351 6.51 -29.18 -1.31
CA SER A 351 7.15 -30.35 -0.68
C SER A 351 7.65 -31.33 -1.75
N ALA A 352 8.53 -32.26 -1.36
CA ALA A 352 9.12 -33.26 -2.27
C ALA A 352 8.08 -34.05 -3.10
N GLU A 353 6.86 -34.18 -2.58
CA GLU A 353 5.66 -34.43 -3.37
C GLU A 353 4.85 -33.12 -3.46
N PRO A 354 4.77 -32.47 -4.64
CA PRO A 354 3.98 -31.26 -4.80
C PRO A 354 2.50 -31.52 -4.54
N ARG A 355 1.85 -30.63 -3.78
CA ARG A 355 0.41 -30.70 -3.51
C ARG A 355 -0.28 -29.41 -3.94
N PHE A 356 -1.51 -29.56 -4.42
CA PHE A 356 -2.36 -28.48 -4.90
C PHE A 356 -3.69 -28.46 -4.12
N PRO A 357 -4.32 -27.27 -3.98
CA PRO A 357 -5.62 -27.12 -3.33
C PRO A 357 -6.73 -27.82 -4.13
N SER A 358 -7.84 -28.13 -3.45
CA SER A 358 -9.10 -28.41 -4.16
C SER A 358 -9.68 -27.14 -4.78
N THR A 359 -10.56 -27.31 -5.77
CA THR A 359 -11.23 -26.19 -6.46
C THR A 359 -11.98 -25.26 -5.52
N ALA A 360 -12.55 -25.78 -4.43
CA ALA A 360 -13.22 -24.97 -3.40
C ALA A 360 -12.22 -24.11 -2.60
N GLN A 361 -11.05 -24.66 -2.26
CA GLN A 361 -10.01 -23.95 -1.50
C GLN A 361 -9.37 -22.83 -2.33
N ILE A 362 -9.03 -23.10 -3.59
CA ILE A 362 -8.42 -22.09 -4.47
C ILE A 362 -9.40 -20.95 -4.80
N THR A 363 -10.69 -21.28 -5.03
CA THR A 363 -11.77 -20.30 -5.23
C THR A 363 -11.96 -19.42 -3.99
N ALA A 364 -12.02 -20.02 -2.80
CA ALA A 364 -12.15 -19.27 -1.55
C ALA A 364 -10.93 -18.37 -1.29
N PHE A 365 -9.72 -18.86 -1.55
CA PHE A 365 -8.50 -18.08 -1.42
C PHE A 365 -8.43 -16.91 -2.41
N ILE A 366 -8.77 -17.12 -3.69
CA ILE A 366 -8.86 -16.04 -4.69
C ILE A 366 -9.82 -14.95 -4.22
N THR A 367 -11.07 -15.31 -3.87
CA THR A 367 -12.09 -14.36 -3.43
C THR A 367 -11.67 -13.58 -2.18
N ALA A 368 -11.01 -14.22 -1.22
CA ALA A 368 -10.54 -13.57 -0.01
C ALA A 368 -9.30 -12.69 -0.26
N SER A 369 -8.28 -13.21 -0.95
CA SER A 369 -7.01 -12.51 -1.17
C SER A 369 -7.16 -11.28 -2.06
N THR A 370 -7.90 -11.37 -3.16
CA THR A 370 -8.15 -10.23 -4.06
C THR A 370 -8.85 -9.08 -3.34
N ARG A 371 -9.87 -9.36 -2.52
CA ARG A 371 -10.53 -8.34 -1.68
C ARG A 371 -9.53 -7.62 -0.75
N GLU A 372 -8.65 -8.36 -0.09
CA GLU A 372 -7.66 -7.75 0.81
C GLU A 372 -6.55 -6.99 0.04
N LEU A 373 -6.18 -7.43 -1.17
CA LEU A 373 -5.22 -6.76 -2.06
C LEU A 373 -5.78 -5.45 -2.63
N GLU A 374 -7.05 -5.44 -3.05
CA GLU A 374 -7.74 -4.22 -3.47
C GLU A 374 -7.88 -3.24 -2.30
N ALA A 375 -8.26 -3.73 -1.11
CA ALA A 375 -8.37 -2.91 0.09
C ALA A 375 -7.02 -2.37 0.63
N ALA A 376 -5.88 -3.00 0.29
CA ALA A 376 -4.56 -2.58 0.77
C ALA A 376 -3.99 -1.39 -0.05
N PRO A 377 -3.89 -0.16 0.51
CA PRO A 377 -3.50 1.03 -0.27
C PRO A 377 -2.02 1.03 -0.69
N TYR A 378 -1.19 0.23 -0.03
CA TYR A 378 0.23 0.05 -0.34
C TYR A 378 0.50 -1.08 -1.36
N VAL A 379 -0.53 -1.86 -1.70
CA VAL A 379 -0.48 -2.78 -2.85
C VAL A 379 -1.00 -1.98 -4.04
N GLU A 380 -0.14 -1.78 -5.03
CA GLU A 380 -0.51 -1.09 -6.28
C GLU A 380 -0.99 -2.07 -7.34
N ARG A 381 -0.38 -3.25 -7.39
CA ARG A 381 -0.66 -4.27 -8.41
C ARG A 381 -0.47 -5.68 -7.85
N TYR A 382 -1.25 -6.63 -8.37
CA TYR A 382 -1.10 -8.04 -8.04
C TYR A 382 -1.42 -8.92 -9.25
N ALA A 383 -0.69 -10.02 -9.41
CA ALA A 383 -0.83 -10.95 -10.52
C ALA A 383 -0.96 -12.39 -9.98
N TRP A 384 -2.09 -13.03 -10.30
CA TRP A 384 -2.25 -14.46 -9.99
C TRP A 384 -1.27 -15.30 -10.81
N PHE A 385 -0.66 -16.31 -10.20
CA PHE A 385 0.11 -17.32 -10.90
C PHE A 385 -0.77 -18.57 -11.15
N SER A 386 -1.26 -18.80 -12.36
CA SER A 386 -1.08 -18.03 -13.61
C SER A 386 -2.35 -18.07 -14.47
N LEU A 387 -2.39 -17.28 -15.55
CA LEU A 387 -3.54 -17.23 -16.44
C LEU A 387 -3.86 -18.59 -17.10
N PRO A 388 -2.90 -19.31 -17.71
CA PRO A 388 -3.21 -20.51 -18.47
C PRO A 388 -3.47 -21.71 -17.54
N ALA A 389 -4.42 -22.56 -17.90
CA ALA A 389 -4.79 -23.80 -17.21
C ALA A 389 -4.51 -25.00 -18.13
N VAL A 390 -3.24 -25.20 -18.46
CA VAL A 390 -2.75 -26.18 -19.44
C VAL A 390 -1.53 -26.95 -18.91
N GLY A 391 -1.44 -28.24 -19.22
CA GLY A 391 -0.36 -29.10 -18.69
C GLY A 391 -0.30 -29.04 -17.16
N ASP A 392 0.89 -28.79 -16.60
CA ASP A 392 1.13 -28.78 -15.15
C ASP A 392 0.42 -27.63 -14.41
N SER A 393 -0.11 -26.64 -15.12
CA SER A 393 -0.92 -25.54 -14.56
C SER A 393 -2.41 -25.85 -14.42
N LEU A 394 -2.88 -27.01 -14.92
CA LEU A 394 -4.27 -27.47 -14.77
C LEU A 394 -4.86 -27.38 -13.34
N PRO A 395 -4.11 -27.60 -12.24
CA PRO A 395 -4.67 -27.52 -10.89
C PRO A 395 -4.99 -26.10 -10.39
N TYR A 396 -4.38 -25.06 -10.98
CA TYR A 396 -4.40 -23.69 -10.43
C TYR A 396 -4.61 -22.56 -11.45
N GLY A 397 -4.48 -22.85 -12.75
CA GLY A 397 -4.66 -21.90 -13.82
C GLY A 397 -6.09 -21.38 -13.96
N LEU A 398 -6.21 -20.18 -14.52
CA LEU A 398 -7.49 -19.48 -14.63
C LEU A 398 -8.27 -19.84 -15.91
N TYR A 399 -7.61 -20.04 -17.06
CA TYR A 399 -8.25 -20.20 -18.38
C TYR A 399 -7.66 -21.35 -19.19
N ARG A 400 -8.52 -22.20 -19.76
CA ARG A 400 -8.07 -23.29 -20.66
C ARG A 400 -7.85 -22.82 -22.10
N ASP A 401 -8.59 -21.79 -22.50
CA ASP A 401 -8.60 -21.16 -23.82
C ASP A 401 -9.19 -19.73 -23.68
N ALA A 402 -9.39 -19.02 -24.79
CA ALA A 402 -9.94 -17.66 -24.85
C ALA A 402 -11.28 -17.43 -24.11
N THR A 403 -12.07 -18.48 -23.89
CA THR A 403 -13.49 -18.40 -23.51
C THR A 403 -13.88 -19.34 -22.37
N THR A 404 -12.98 -20.24 -21.95
CA THR A 404 -13.26 -21.28 -20.94
C THR A 404 -12.48 -21.02 -19.64
N PRO A 405 -12.99 -20.16 -18.74
CA PRO A 405 -12.45 -20.04 -17.40
C PRO A 405 -12.69 -21.31 -16.57
N THR A 406 -11.73 -21.64 -15.71
CA THR A 406 -11.89 -22.60 -14.60
C THR A 406 -12.80 -21.99 -13.52
N GLU A 407 -13.07 -22.72 -12.43
CA GLU A 407 -13.75 -22.11 -11.26
C GLU A 407 -12.88 -21.04 -10.59
N ALA A 408 -11.56 -21.26 -10.55
CA ALA A 408 -10.58 -20.26 -10.14
C ALA A 408 -10.63 -19.02 -11.08
N GLY A 409 -10.66 -19.24 -12.40
CA GLY A 409 -10.82 -18.17 -13.39
C GLY A 409 -12.11 -17.35 -13.20
N ARG A 410 -13.24 -18.01 -12.96
CA ARG A 410 -14.51 -17.33 -12.66
C ARG A 410 -14.46 -16.52 -11.36
N ALA A 411 -13.77 -17.01 -10.33
CA ALA A 411 -13.56 -16.28 -9.08
C ALA A 411 -12.67 -15.04 -9.29
N TYR A 412 -11.59 -15.18 -10.05
CA TYR A 412 -10.65 -14.09 -10.33
C TYR A 412 -11.25 -13.01 -11.24
N ARG A 413 -12.06 -13.42 -12.23
CA ARG A 413 -12.86 -12.52 -13.07
C ARG A 413 -13.88 -11.72 -12.25
N ALA A 414 -14.51 -12.35 -11.27
CA ALA A 414 -15.49 -11.71 -10.39
C ALA A 414 -14.87 -10.86 -9.26
N ALA A 415 -13.54 -10.85 -9.14
CA ALA A 415 -12.80 -9.99 -8.21
C ALA A 415 -12.32 -8.70 -8.91
N GLY A 416 -12.16 -7.63 -8.14
CA GLY A 416 -12.14 -6.25 -8.62
C GLY A 416 -13.46 -5.60 -8.24
#